data_AF-A0A2H1VNA8-F1
#
_entry.id   AF-A0A2H1VNA8-F1
#
_cell.length_a   1.000
_cell.length_b   1.000
_cell.length_c   1.000
_cell.angle_alpha   90.00
_cell.angle_beta   90.00
_cell.angle_gamma   90.00
#
_symmetry.space_group_name_H-M   'P 1'
#
loop_
_entity.id
_entity.type
_entity.pdbx_description
1 polymer ?
#
loop_
_entity_poly.entity_id
_entity_poly.type
_entity_poly.pdbx_seq_one_letter_code
_entity_poly.pdbx_strand_id
1 'polypeptide(L)'
;GNEVFSLQPFTSRDLMLRSLADRVLDLTQLQFLYPNIAKDDVFSKYYTKPENEMLKNGYVKPVLVTTLPPYMSSSPAYAHSPDSHRNTPSVQSRLVRWGLLAGDYLLSGD
;
A
#
# COMPACT_ATOMS: atom_id res chain seq x y z
N GLY A 1 -12.08 -20.67 -12.04
CA GLY A 1 -13.12 -19.63 -11.88
C GLY A 1 -12.42 -18.29 -11.77
N ASN A 2 -13.10 -17.20 -12.10
CA ASN A 2 -12.53 -15.86 -11.90
C ASN A 2 -12.48 -15.57 -10.40
N GLU A 3 -11.28 -15.34 -9.87
CA GLU A 3 -11.11 -14.95 -8.48
C GLU A 3 -11.47 -13.48 -8.30
N VAL A 4 -12.17 -13.17 -7.21
CA VAL A 4 -12.55 -11.81 -6.84
C VAL A 4 -11.89 -11.45 -5.53
N PHE A 5 -11.18 -10.33 -5.51
CA PHE A 5 -10.48 -9.84 -4.33
C PHE A 5 -11.13 -8.57 -3.81
N SER A 6 -11.20 -8.44 -2.49
CA SER A 6 -11.59 -7.21 -1.80
C SER A 6 -10.42 -6.74 -0.95
N LEU A 7 -10.09 -5.45 -1.04
CA LEU A 7 -9.08 -4.84 -0.19
C LEU A 7 -9.65 -4.59 1.21
N GLN A 8 -8.75 -4.44 2.17
CA GLN A 8 -9.14 -3.93 3.48
C GLN A 8 -9.77 -2.53 3.32
N PRO A 9 -10.86 -2.22 4.03
CA PRO A 9 -11.43 -0.87 4.03
C PRO A 9 -10.43 0.18 4.49
N PHE A 10 -10.42 1.34 3.83
CA PHE A 10 -9.64 2.51 4.25
C PHE A 10 -10.40 3.31 5.30
N THR A 11 -9.73 3.66 6.39
CA THR A 11 -10.26 4.54 7.43
C THR A 11 -10.15 6.02 7.02
N SER A 12 -10.77 6.92 7.79
CA SER A 12 -10.60 8.37 7.57
C SER A 12 -9.13 8.80 7.68
N ARG A 13 -8.36 8.22 8.63
CA ARG A 13 -6.93 8.50 8.78
C ARG A 13 -6.15 8.08 7.53
N ASP A 14 -6.49 6.94 6.94
CA ASP A 14 -5.85 6.45 5.72
C ASP A 14 -6.05 7.43 4.56
N LEU A 15 -7.28 7.94 4.39
CA LEU A 15 -7.63 8.86 3.32
C LEU A 15 -7.08 10.29 3.54
N MET A 16 -6.80 10.67 4.79
CA MET A 16 -6.06 11.91 5.12
C MET A 16 -4.58 11.81 4.77
N LEU A 17 -3.95 10.64 4.96
CA LEU A 17 -2.54 10.42 4.64
C LEU A 17 -2.28 10.32 3.13
N ARG A 18 -3.22 9.72 2.40
CA ARG A 18 -3.15 9.59 0.94
C ARG A 18 -4.56 9.46 0.38
N SER A 19 -4.87 10.30 -0.61
CA SER A 19 -6.21 10.36 -1.20
C SER A 19 -6.61 9.02 -1.84
N LEU A 20 -7.92 8.81 -2.00
CA LEU A 20 -8.40 7.61 -2.70
C LEU A 20 -7.86 7.52 -4.12
N ALA A 21 -7.80 8.64 -4.85
CA ALA A 21 -7.31 8.68 -6.23
C ALA A 21 -5.85 8.26 -6.31
N ASP A 22 -5.00 8.76 -5.41
CA ASP A 22 -3.58 8.39 -5.38
C ASP A 22 -3.38 6.92 -4.97
N ARG A 23 -4.22 6.39 -4.08
CA ARG A 23 -4.19 4.96 -3.74
C ARG A 23 -4.59 4.08 -4.93
N VAL A 24 -5.59 4.49 -5.72
CA VAL A 24 -5.99 3.80 -6.97
C VAL A 24 -4.88 3.90 -8.04
N LEU A 25 -4.17 5.02 -8.10
CA LEU A 25 -3.00 5.20 -8.97
C LEU A 25 -1.88 4.21 -8.60
N ASP A 26 -1.55 4.09 -7.31
CA ASP A 26 -0.49 3.19 -6.81
C ASP A 26 -0.75 1.71 -7.17
N LEU A 27 -2.03 1.32 -7.24
CA LEU A 27 -2.48 -0.04 -7.55
C LEU A 27 -2.55 -0.27 -9.06
N THR A 28 -1.43 -0.66 -9.67
CA THR A 28 -1.30 -0.93 -11.11
C THR A 28 -2.15 -2.09 -11.62
N GLN A 29 -2.58 -2.98 -10.71
CA GLN A 29 -3.44 -4.12 -11.00
C GLN A 29 -4.87 -3.67 -11.33
N LEU A 30 -5.30 -2.52 -10.79
CA LEU A 30 -6.58 -1.90 -11.11
C LEU A 30 -6.41 -1.07 -12.38
N GLN A 31 -7.08 -1.48 -13.45
CA GLN A 31 -6.99 -0.82 -14.77
C GLN A 31 -8.33 -0.20 -15.20
N PHE A 32 -9.43 -0.89 -14.89
CA PHE A 32 -10.77 -0.48 -15.28
C PHE A 32 -11.70 -0.40 -14.09
N LEU A 33 -12.59 0.58 -14.14
CA LEU A 33 -13.77 0.67 -13.30
C LEU A 33 -14.94 -0.02 -14.02
N TYR A 34 -15.84 -0.60 -13.23
CA TYR A 34 -17.06 -1.17 -13.76
C TYR A 34 -17.91 -0.06 -14.44
N PRO A 35 -18.51 -0.33 -15.61
CA PRO A 35 -18.46 -1.59 -16.34
C PRO A 35 -17.22 -1.78 -17.23
N ASN A 36 -16.64 -0.70 -17.80
CA ASN A 36 -15.48 -0.79 -18.70
C ASN A 36 -14.84 0.59 -18.94
N ILE A 37 -14.54 1.32 -17.88
CA ILE A 37 -13.99 2.69 -17.96
C ILE A 37 -12.54 2.65 -17.49
N ALA A 38 -11.59 3.16 -18.27
CA ALA A 38 -10.21 3.20 -17.84
C ALA A 38 -10.08 4.07 -16.58
N LYS A 39 -9.32 3.62 -15.57
CA LYS A 39 -9.24 4.33 -14.29
C LYS A 39 -8.79 5.77 -14.43
N ASP A 40 -7.89 6.03 -15.37
CA ASP A 40 -7.29 7.35 -15.59
C ASP A 40 -8.28 8.34 -16.21
N ASP A 41 -9.27 7.87 -16.97
CA ASP A 41 -10.34 8.74 -17.51
C ASP A 41 -11.19 9.36 -16.38
N VAL A 42 -11.26 8.70 -15.22
CA VAL A 42 -12.07 9.13 -14.08
C VAL A 42 -11.23 9.83 -13.02
N PHE A 43 -10.09 9.23 -12.65
CA PHE A 43 -9.31 9.65 -11.50
C PHE A 43 -8.15 10.61 -11.81
N SER A 44 -7.73 10.75 -13.08
CA SER A 44 -6.55 11.56 -13.44
C SER A 44 -6.57 12.99 -12.89
N LYS A 45 -7.72 13.66 -12.93
CA LYS A 45 -7.89 15.02 -12.38
C LYS A 45 -7.72 15.12 -10.86
N TYR A 46 -7.76 14.00 -10.15
CA TYR A 46 -7.60 13.92 -8.70
C TYR A 46 -6.23 13.38 -8.27
N TYR A 47 -5.36 13.04 -9.22
CA TYR A 47 -4.00 12.62 -8.89
C TYR A 47 -3.18 13.80 -8.39
N THR A 48 -2.48 13.57 -7.28
CA THR A 48 -1.52 14.52 -6.74
C THR A 48 -0.30 14.54 -7.65
N LYS A 49 0.07 15.72 -8.14
CA LYS A 49 1.28 15.88 -8.97
C LYS A 49 2.51 15.48 -8.15
N PRO A 50 3.44 14.68 -8.70
CA PRO A 50 4.65 14.33 -8.00
C PRO A 50 5.51 15.58 -7.76
N GLU A 51 5.63 15.99 -6.50
CA GLU A 51 6.65 16.94 -6.05
C GLU A 51 8.00 16.22 -6.04
N ASN A 52 8.68 16.19 -7.19
CA ASN A 52 10.11 15.86 -7.23
C ASN A 52 10.93 17.06 -6.76
N GLU A 53 10.66 17.52 -5.53
CA GLU A 53 11.44 18.58 -4.91
C GLU A 53 12.55 17.95 -4.08
N MET A 54 13.78 18.06 -4.59
CA MET A 54 14.95 17.92 -3.73
C MET A 54 14.92 19.08 -2.75
N LEU A 55 14.93 18.74 -1.45
CA LEU A 55 15.04 19.74 -0.42
C LEU A 55 16.40 20.44 -0.56
N LYS A 56 16.45 21.74 -0.22
CA LYS A 56 17.67 22.58 -0.36
C LYS A 56 18.90 22.04 0.39
N ASN A 57 18.70 21.12 1.31
CA ASN A 57 19.72 20.44 2.11
C ASN A 57 20.16 19.09 1.53
N GLY A 58 19.77 18.75 0.29
CA GLY A 58 20.17 17.53 -0.41
C GLY A 58 19.34 16.29 -0.07
N TYR A 59 18.32 16.39 0.79
CA TYR A 59 17.42 15.27 1.10
C TYR A 59 16.27 15.18 0.10
N VAL A 60 15.82 13.95 -0.17
CA VAL A 60 14.66 13.66 -1.01
C VAL A 60 13.43 13.51 -0.10
N LYS A 61 12.32 14.18 -0.46
CA LYS A 61 11.06 14.04 0.25
C LYS A 61 10.51 12.61 0.06
N PRO A 62 10.25 11.85 1.13
CA PRO A 62 9.70 10.50 1.00
C PRO A 62 8.24 10.55 0.54
N VAL A 63 7.81 9.54 -0.21
CA VAL A 63 6.43 9.37 -0.70
C VAL A 63 5.86 8.07 -0.15
N LEU A 64 4.67 8.14 0.46
CA LEU A 64 3.91 6.98 0.89
C LEU A 64 3.16 6.38 -0.30
N VAL A 65 3.16 5.06 -0.47
CA VAL A 65 2.43 4.35 -1.54
C VAL A 65 1.63 3.16 -0.99
N THR A 66 0.54 2.80 -1.65
CA THR A 66 -0.24 1.58 -1.37
C THR A 66 0.16 0.47 -2.33
N THR A 67 0.57 -0.68 -1.80
CA THR A 67 0.95 -1.84 -2.60
C THR A 67 0.15 -3.08 -2.19
N LEU A 68 -0.03 -3.99 -3.15
CA LEU A 68 -0.53 -5.32 -2.84
C LEU A 68 0.62 -6.25 -2.48
N PRO A 69 0.33 -7.37 -1.80
CA PRO A 69 1.31 -8.43 -1.61
C PRO A 69 1.92 -8.90 -2.93
N PRO A 70 3.19 -9.34 -2.94
CA PRO A 70 3.91 -9.69 -4.18
C PRO A 70 3.20 -10.73 -5.05
N TYR A 71 2.47 -11.67 -4.44
CA TYR A 71 1.74 -12.70 -5.18
C TYR A 71 0.55 -12.17 -6.00
N MET A 72 0.08 -10.93 -5.73
CA MET A 72 -0.99 -10.29 -6.47
C MET A 72 -0.47 -9.32 -7.55
N SER A 73 0.84 -9.06 -7.57
CA SER A 73 1.46 -8.18 -8.56
C SER A 73 2.16 -9.01 -9.63
N SER A 74 1.82 -8.76 -10.89
CA SER A 74 2.52 -9.32 -12.05
C SER A 74 3.87 -8.63 -12.34
N SER A 75 4.17 -7.54 -11.64
CA SER A 75 5.46 -6.86 -11.76
C SER A 75 6.50 -7.66 -10.97
N PRO A 76 7.68 -7.98 -11.53
CA PRO A 76 8.77 -8.51 -10.72
C PRO A 76 8.97 -7.49 -9.61
N ALA A 77 8.82 -7.93 -8.36
CA ALA A 77 9.25 -7.12 -7.24
C ALA A 77 10.66 -6.66 -7.64
N TYR A 78 10.84 -5.36 -7.89
CA TYR A 78 12.16 -4.80 -7.80
C TYR A 78 12.53 -5.10 -6.36
N ALA A 79 13.23 -6.22 -6.20
CA ALA A 79 14.02 -6.49 -5.04
C ALA A 79 14.80 -5.20 -4.90
N HIS A 80 14.43 -4.40 -3.90
CA HIS A 80 15.32 -3.39 -3.39
C HIS A 80 16.52 -4.20 -2.94
N SER A 81 17.47 -4.40 -3.87
CA SER A 81 18.73 -5.04 -3.58
C SER A 81 19.28 -4.30 -2.38
N PRO A 82 19.65 -5.00 -1.30
CA PRO A 82 20.41 -4.36 -0.26
C PRO A 82 21.71 -3.96 -0.96
N ASP A 83 21.89 -2.66 -1.17
CA ASP A 83 23.17 -2.09 -1.48
C ASP A 83 24.15 -2.60 -0.41
N SER A 84 25.07 -3.49 -0.81
CA SER A 84 26.02 -4.16 0.11
C SER A 84 26.91 -3.18 0.88
N HIS A 85 26.93 -1.90 0.50
CA HIS A 85 27.74 -0.87 1.16
C HIS A 85 26.94 0.04 2.11
N ARG A 86 25.64 -0.20 2.30
CA ARG A 86 24.78 0.70 3.08
C ARG A 86 24.62 0.23 4.52
N ASN A 87 25.40 0.79 5.44
CA ASN A 87 25.30 0.59 6.89
C ASN A 87 24.06 1.25 7.56
N THR A 88 22.99 1.52 6.81
CA THR A 88 21.75 2.04 7.41
C THR A 88 20.82 0.88 7.74
N PRO A 89 20.47 0.64 9.02
CA PRO A 89 19.52 -0.41 9.37
C PRO A 89 18.18 -0.12 8.70
N SER A 90 17.66 -1.10 7.96
CA SER A 90 16.32 -1.01 7.38
C SER A 90 15.29 -0.99 8.51
N VAL A 91 14.48 0.06 8.56
CA VAL A 91 13.30 0.07 9.44
C VAL A 91 12.26 -0.84 8.78
N GLN A 92 12.16 -2.08 9.25
CA GLN A 92 10.98 -2.91 8.98
C GLN A 92 9.77 -2.21 9.59
N SER A 93 8.92 -1.62 8.75
CA SER A 93 7.62 -1.15 9.20
C SER A 93 6.84 -2.37 9.68
N ARG A 94 6.63 -2.46 11.01
CA ARG A 94 5.90 -3.55 11.64
C ARG A 94 4.42 -3.34 11.32
N LEU A 95 3.89 -4.09 10.35
CA LEU A 95 2.46 -4.33 10.28
C LEU A 95 2.08 -5.11 11.53
N VAL A 96 1.42 -4.46 12.50
CA VAL A 96 0.89 -5.15 13.66
C VAL A 96 -0.19 -6.12 13.16
N ARG A 97 0.12 -7.41 13.19
CA ARG A 97 -0.86 -8.50 13.07
C ARG A 97 -1.73 -8.45 14.32
N TRP A 98 -2.84 -7.73 14.27
CA TRP A 98 -3.89 -7.86 15.28
C TRP A 98 -4.70 -9.11 14.95
N GLY A 99 -4.48 -10.19 15.70
CA GLY A 99 -5.24 -11.42 15.51
C GLY A 99 -4.67 -12.64 16.22
N LEU A 100 -4.51 -12.59 17.53
CA LEU A 100 -4.60 -13.77 18.39
C LEU A 100 -4.82 -13.36 19.85
N LEU A 101 -6.02 -12.88 20.19
CA LEU A 101 -6.58 -12.99 21.55
C LEU A 101 -8.12 -12.98 21.45
N ALA A 102 -8.64 -14.09 20.95
CA ALA A 102 -9.96 -14.62 21.29
C ALA A 102 -9.72 -16.11 21.53
N GLY A 103 -10.07 -16.74 22.64
CA GLY A 103 -10.77 -16.33 23.84
C GLY A 103 -11.05 -17.63 24.57
N ASP A 104 -10.19 -18.01 25.51
CA ASP A 104 -10.36 -19.27 26.24
C ASP A 104 -10.94 -18.99 27.62
N TYR A 105 -12.27 -18.84 27.67
CA TYR A 105 -13.04 -19.18 28.86
C TYR A 105 -13.55 -20.61 28.68
N LEU A 106 -12.87 -21.57 29.30
CA LEU A 106 -13.43 -22.91 29.52
C LEU A 106 -12.73 -23.61 30.71
N LEU A 107 -13.56 -23.83 31.73
CA LEU A 107 -13.54 -24.82 32.83
C LEU A 107 -12.26 -25.63 33.13
N SER A 108 -11.84 -25.56 34.39
CA SER A 108 -11.45 -26.72 35.23
C SER A 108 -11.90 -26.39 36.67
N GLY A 109 -12.64 -27.21 37.40
CA GLY A 109 -12.78 -28.66 37.31
C GLY A 109 -11.70 -29.37 38.12
N ASP A 110 -11.56 -29.04 39.41
CA ASP A 110 -11.58 -29.93 40.60
C ASP A 110 -11.34 -29.08 41.86
#